data_AF-V5HZM1-F1
#
_entry.id   AF-V5HZM1-F1
#
_cell.length_a   1.000
_cell.length_b   1.000
_cell.length_c   1.000
_cell.angle_alpha   90.00
_cell.angle_beta   90.00
_cell.angle_gamma   90.00
#
_symmetry.space_group_name_H-M   'P 1'
#
loop_
_entity.id
_entity.type
_entity.pdbx_description
1 polymer ?
#
loop_
_entity_poly.entity_id
_entity_poly.type
_entity_poly.pdbx_seq_one_letter_code
_entity_poly.pdbx_strand_id
1 'polypeptide(L)'
;MPPGLFKMQGTVCSVCVRVFKWCPVLFITTIVAWSYYAYVIQLCFFTVENIFQKIFYLIGYHACFAMFAWSYWQTIFAEPGTIPKQFYLPMEEAERLEKEHSEDAQRQMLERLAKNLPVSCRTLNGMVRYCEKCHLIKPDRAHHCSVCGKCILKMDHHCPWVNNCVSFTNYKHFILFLAYSLIYCLFVAATTLQYFIKFWNE
;
A
#
# COMPACT_ATOMS: atom_id res chain seq x y z
N MET A 1 -1.37 4.72 22.67
CA MET A 1 -2.35 5.55 21.92
C MET A 1 -2.89 6.56 22.91
N PRO A 2 -2.79 7.89 22.68
CA PRO A 2 -3.72 8.80 23.32
C PRO A 2 -4.99 8.88 22.46
N PRO A 3 -6.19 8.84 23.09
CA PRO A 3 -7.47 8.76 22.41
C PRO A 3 -8.05 10.15 22.15
N GLY A 4 -8.56 10.39 20.94
CA GLY A 4 -9.26 11.64 20.62
C GLY A 4 -9.61 11.73 19.14
N LEU A 5 -10.88 11.47 18.83
CA LEU A 5 -11.61 12.02 17.67
C LEU A 5 -11.19 11.60 16.24
N PHE A 6 -11.45 10.33 15.91
CA PHE A 6 -12.36 10.02 14.79
C PHE A 6 -13.16 8.75 15.14
N LYS A 7 -14.10 8.89 16.09
CA LYS A 7 -15.16 7.90 16.31
C LYS A 7 -16.17 7.97 15.14
N MET A 8 -15.84 7.28 14.06
CA MET A 8 -16.83 6.57 13.24
C MET A 8 -16.55 5.06 13.27
N GLN A 9 -16.01 4.56 14.38
CA GLN A 9 -15.96 3.13 14.67
C GLN A 9 -17.33 2.71 15.22
N GLY A 10 -18.18 2.10 14.37
CA GLY A 10 -19.36 1.36 14.83
C GLY A 10 -20.69 1.61 14.11
N THR A 11 -20.80 2.54 13.16
CA THR A 11 -22.02 2.68 12.33
C THR A 11 -22.01 1.66 11.19
N VAL A 12 -23.18 1.17 10.78
CA VAL A 12 -23.35 0.23 9.63
C VAL A 12 -22.59 0.74 8.40
N CYS A 13 -22.62 2.05 8.16
CA CYS A 13 -21.88 2.72 7.09
C CYS A 13 -20.35 2.50 7.16
N SER A 14 -19.76 2.49 8.35
CA SER A 14 -18.32 2.25 8.56
C SER A 14 -17.91 0.81 8.23
N VAL A 15 -18.77 -0.17 8.53
CA VAL A 15 -18.56 -1.57 8.17
C VAL A 15 -18.66 -1.75 6.65
N CYS A 16 -19.69 -1.18 6.02
CA CYS A 16 -19.85 -1.23 4.56
C CYS A 16 -18.63 -0.65 3.84
N VAL A 17 -18.11 0.51 4.28
CA VAL A 17 -16.92 1.13 3.70
C VAL A 17 -15.67 0.26 3.90
N ARG A 18 -15.52 -0.38 5.07
CA ARG A 18 -14.40 -1.30 5.33
C ARG A 18 -14.41 -2.51 4.42
N VAL A 19 -15.59 -3.09 4.17
CA VAL A 19 -15.76 -4.22 3.25
C VAL A 19 -15.50 -3.77 1.81
N PHE A 20 -16.07 -2.64 1.40
CA PHE A 20 -15.93 -2.13 0.03
C PHE A 20 -14.47 -1.86 -0.37
N LYS A 21 -13.62 -1.44 0.58
CA LYS A 21 -12.18 -1.26 0.33
C LYS A 21 -11.44 -2.54 -0.09
N TRP A 22 -12.00 -3.72 0.17
CA TRP A 22 -11.43 -5.00 -0.28
C TRP A 22 -11.83 -5.39 -1.71
N CYS A 23 -12.81 -4.72 -2.32
CA CYS A 23 -13.26 -5.04 -3.68
C CYS A 23 -12.11 -5.06 -4.72
N PRO A 24 -11.18 -4.09 -4.76
CA PRO A 24 -10.06 -4.13 -5.72
C PRO A 24 -9.12 -5.32 -5.48
N VAL A 25 -8.86 -5.68 -4.22
CA VAL A 25 -8.03 -6.84 -3.88
C VAL A 25 -8.71 -8.13 -4.33
N LEU A 26 -10.00 -8.30 -4.01
CA LEU A 26 -10.79 -9.47 -4.43
C LEU A 26 -10.85 -9.59 -5.95
N PHE A 27 -10.97 -8.47 -6.66
CA PHE A 27 -10.95 -8.44 -8.11
C PHE A 27 -9.61 -8.97 -8.68
N ILE A 28 -8.48 -8.46 -8.19
CA ILE A 28 -7.16 -8.93 -8.62
C ILE A 28 -6.95 -10.41 -8.25
N THR A 29 -7.32 -10.83 -7.03
CA THR A 29 -7.25 -12.23 -6.61
C THR A 29 -8.07 -13.14 -7.53
N THR A 30 -9.26 -12.70 -7.96
CA THR A 30 -10.12 -13.46 -8.86
C THR A 30 -9.50 -13.60 -10.24
N ILE A 31 -8.96 -12.51 -10.81
CA ILE A 31 -8.26 -12.55 -12.10
C ILE A 31 -7.05 -13.49 -12.04
N VAL A 32 -6.27 -13.41 -10.97
CA VAL A 32 -5.08 -14.24 -10.78
C VAL A 32 -5.48 -15.72 -10.64
N ALA A 33 -6.51 -16.04 -9.86
CA ALA A 33 -7.02 -17.40 -9.72
C ALA A 33 -7.55 -17.97 -11.05
N TRP A 34 -8.28 -17.16 -11.82
CA TRP A 34 -8.73 -17.55 -13.14
C TRP A 34 -7.55 -17.77 -14.10
N SER A 35 -6.55 -16.88 -14.07
CA SER A 35 -5.36 -17.03 -14.91
C SER A 35 -4.56 -18.30 -14.57
N TYR A 36 -4.53 -18.70 -13.29
CA TYR A 36 -3.96 -19.97 -12.86
C TYR A 36 -4.72 -21.16 -13.44
N TYR A 37 -6.05 -21.15 -13.33
CA TYR A 37 -6.87 -22.19 -13.95
C TYR A 37 -6.67 -22.27 -15.46
N ALA A 38 -6.74 -21.12 -16.17
CA ALA A 38 -6.60 -21.08 -17.61
C ALA A 38 -5.20 -21.56 -18.06
N TYR A 39 -4.14 -21.11 -17.40
CA TYR A 39 -2.78 -21.48 -17.79
C TYR A 39 -2.47 -22.94 -17.43
N VAL A 40 -2.77 -23.38 -16.21
CA VAL A 40 -2.42 -24.73 -15.77
C VAL A 40 -3.34 -25.76 -16.42
N ILE A 41 -4.66 -25.58 -16.33
CA ILE A 41 -5.62 -26.59 -16.80
C ILE A 41 -5.85 -26.48 -18.30
N GLN A 42 -6.33 -25.33 -18.78
CA GLN A 42 -6.73 -25.21 -20.19
C GLN A 42 -5.52 -25.28 -21.12
N LEU A 43 -4.44 -24.54 -20.84
CA LEU A 43 -3.25 -24.56 -21.66
C LEU A 43 -2.40 -25.81 -21.39
N CYS A 44 -1.79 -25.94 -20.20
CA CYS A 44 -0.80 -27.01 -19.98
C CYS A 44 -1.39 -28.43 -20.01
N PHE A 45 -2.59 -28.68 -19.45
CA PHE A 45 -3.16 -30.03 -19.47
C PHE A 45 -3.87 -30.36 -20.77
N PHE A 46 -4.74 -29.47 -21.30
CA PHE A 46 -5.55 -29.78 -22.48
C PHE A 46 -4.95 -29.37 -23.83
N THR A 47 -4.09 -28.35 -23.88
CA THR A 47 -3.58 -27.82 -25.17
C THR A 47 -2.15 -28.27 -25.47
N VAL A 48 -1.27 -28.32 -24.45
CA VAL A 48 0.13 -28.72 -24.65
C VAL A 48 0.26 -30.23 -24.71
N GLU A 49 0.60 -30.76 -25.89
CA GLU A 49 0.80 -32.20 -26.10
C GLU A 49 2.20 -32.65 -25.65
N ASN A 50 3.24 -31.85 -25.91
CA ASN A 50 4.63 -32.21 -25.60
C ASN A 50 4.89 -32.20 -24.08
N ILE A 51 5.28 -33.35 -23.52
CA ILE A 51 5.50 -33.52 -22.08
C ILE A 51 6.65 -32.67 -21.52
N PHE A 52 7.75 -32.51 -22.25
CA PHE A 52 8.89 -31.72 -21.79
C PHE A 52 8.56 -30.23 -21.76
N GLN A 53 7.87 -29.74 -22.79
CA GLN A 53 7.38 -28.36 -22.84
C GLN A 53 6.37 -28.09 -21.72
N LYS A 54 5.46 -29.03 -21.45
CA LYS A 54 4.49 -28.96 -20.36
C LYS A 54 5.17 -28.83 -18.99
N ILE A 55 6.16 -29.69 -18.71
CA ILE A 55 6.93 -29.63 -17.46
C ILE A 55 7.65 -28.29 -17.33
N PHE A 56 8.32 -27.83 -18.39
CA PHE A 56 9.02 -26.54 -18.38
C PHE A 56 8.07 -25.36 -18.10
N TYR A 57 6.92 -25.31 -18.77
CA TYR A 57 5.90 -24.28 -18.53
C TYR A 57 5.35 -24.33 -17.12
N LEU A 58 5.01 -25.51 -16.60
CA LEU A 58 4.49 -25.65 -15.25
C LEU A 58 5.51 -25.19 -14.21
N ILE A 59 6.78 -25.58 -14.31
CA ILE A 59 7.82 -25.15 -13.36
C ILE A 59 8.02 -23.64 -13.43
N GLY A 60 8.22 -23.09 -14.63
CA GLY A 60 8.42 -21.65 -14.82
C GLY A 60 7.23 -20.82 -14.34
N TYR A 61 6.02 -21.26 -14.66
CA TYR A 61 4.78 -20.61 -14.25
C TYR A 61 4.62 -20.60 -12.73
N HIS A 62 4.82 -21.74 -12.06
CA HIS A 62 4.69 -21.82 -10.59
C HIS A 62 5.76 -20.98 -9.89
N ALA A 63 6.98 -20.91 -10.41
CA ALA A 63 8.01 -20.03 -9.87
C ALA A 63 7.61 -18.55 -9.99
N CYS A 64 7.14 -18.10 -11.17
CA CYS A 64 6.68 -16.73 -11.37
C CYS A 64 5.45 -16.41 -10.48
N PHE A 65 4.48 -17.32 -10.45
CA PHE A 65 3.26 -17.19 -9.65
C PHE A 65 3.58 -17.11 -8.15
N ALA A 66 4.47 -17.96 -7.64
CA ALA A 66 4.85 -17.94 -6.22
C ALA A 66 5.49 -16.60 -5.82
N MET A 67 6.42 -16.07 -6.64
CA MET A 67 7.06 -14.79 -6.37
C MET A 67 6.08 -13.60 -6.45
N PHE A 68 5.19 -13.63 -7.45
CA PHE A 68 4.10 -12.67 -7.57
C PHE A 68 3.17 -12.73 -6.34
N ALA A 69 2.66 -13.90 -5.99
CA ALA A 69 1.70 -14.09 -4.89
C ALA A 69 2.33 -13.71 -3.55
N TRP A 70 3.59 -14.09 -3.31
CA TRP A 70 4.33 -13.75 -2.10
C TRP A 70 4.51 -12.23 -1.96
N SER A 71 5.00 -11.56 -3.00
CA SER A 71 5.21 -10.12 -2.96
C SER A 71 3.90 -9.33 -2.85
N TYR A 72 2.83 -9.77 -3.51
CA TYR A 72 1.49 -9.19 -3.37
C TYR A 72 0.95 -9.34 -1.94
N TRP A 73 1.06 -10.53 -1.36
CA TRP A 73 0.68 -10.81 0.03
C TRP A 73 1.41 -9.89 1.02
N GLN A 74 2.75 -9.83 0.92
CA GLN A 74 3.55 -8.97 1.79
C GLN A 74 3.16 -7.50 1.65
N THR A 75 2.78 -7.05 0.45
CA THR A 75 2.36 -5.66 0.22
C THR A 75 1.00 -5.34 0.87
N ILE A 76 0.04 -6.26 0.79
CA ILE A 76 -1.29 -6.12 1.40
C ILE A 76 -1.19 -6.12 2.92
N PHE A 77 -0.52 -7.11 3.50
CA PHE A 77 -0.63 -7.40 4.93
C PHE A 77 0.48 -6.80 5.79
N ALA A 78 1.56 -6.26 5.19
CA ALA A 78 2.55 -5.51 5.96
C ALA A 78 1.92 -4.26 6.57
N GLU A 79 2.02 -4.12 7.89
CA GLU A 79 1.49 -2.95 8.57
C GLU A 79 2.20 -1.67 8.07
N PRO A 80 1.44 -0.64 7.67
CA PRO A 80 2.06 0.60 7.27
C PRO A 80 2.62 1.28 8.52
N GLY A 81 3.93 1.54 8.49
CA GLY A 81 4.72 1.97 9.63
C GLY A 81 4.10 3.15 10.39
N THR A 82 4.13 3.09 11.72
CA THR A 82 3.58 4.11 12.61
C THR A 82 4.62 5.14 13.03
N ILE A 83 4.16 6.34 13.38
CA ILE A 83 5.03 7.40 13.90
C ILE A 83 5.48 7.06 15.33
N PRO A 84 6.77 7.24 15.68
CA PRO A 84 7.25 7.06 17.05
C PRO A 84 6.56 8.02 18.04
N LYS A 85 6.33 7.57 19.28
CA LYS A 85 5.58 8.32 20.30
C LYS A 85 6.14 9.71 20.60
N GLN A 86 7.45 9.92 20.49
CA GLN A 86 8.11 11.20 20.76
C GLN A 86 7.64 12.36 19.86
N PHE A 87 7.05 12.07 18.70
CA PHE A 87 6.53 13.09 17.78
C PHE A 87 5.10 13.53 18.13
N TYR A 88 4.40 12.79 19.00
CA TYR A 88 3.06 13.14 19.43
C TYR A 88 3.11 14.23 20.49
N LEU A 89 2.21 15.20 20.38
CA LEU A 89 2.07 16.26 21.34
C LEU A 89 1.16 15.82 22.49
N PRO A 90 1.43 16.26 23.73
CA PRO A 90 0.44 16.23 24.80
C PRO A 90 -0.82 17.00 24.36
N MET A 91 -2.00 16.54 24.80
CA MET A 91 -3.28 17.16 24.39
C MET A 91 -3.37 18.64 24.75
N GLU A 92 -2.83 19.03 25.91
CA GLU A 92 -2.80 20.43 26.33
C GLU A 92 -2.02 21.33 25.35
N GLU A 93 -0.86 20.87 24.88
CA GLU A 93 -0.06 21.62 23.89
C GLU A 93 -0.75 21.65 22.52
N ALA A 94 -1.42 20.55 22.13
CA ALA A 94 -2.19 20.50 20.89
C ALA A 94 -3.40 21.46 20.92
N GLU A 95 -4.16 21.48 22.01
CA GLU A 95 -5.28 22.43 22.18
C GLU A 95 -4.82 23.88 22.20
N ARG A 96 -3.69 24.16 22.87
CA ARG A 96 -3.11 25.51 22.89
C ARG A 96 -2.69 25.95 21.48
N LEU A 97 -2.09 25.05 20.70
CA LEU A 97 -1.74 25.32 19.31
C LEU A 97 -2.97 25.60 18.44
N GLU A 98 -4.06 24.85 18.64
CA GLU A 98 -5.29 24.98 17.86
C GLU A 98 -6.11 26.23 18.22
N LYS A 99 -5.98 26.71 19.46
CA LYS A 99 -6.60 27.97 19.92
C LYS A 99 -5.81 29.22 19.50
N GLU A 100 -4.54 29.07 19.12
CA GLU A 100 -3.70 30.19 18.72
C GLU A 100 -4.07 30.66 17.30
N HIS A 101 -4.42 31.95 17.18
CA HIS A 101 -4.87 32.54 15.92
C HIS A 101 -3.74 33.28 15.19
N SER A 102 -2.67 33.65 15.89
CA SER A 102 -1.52 34.31 15.28
C SER A 102 -0.58 33.29 14.65
N GLU A 103 -0.37 33.38 13.33
CA GLU A 103 0.56 32.51 12.59
C GLU A 103 1.99 32.58 13.16
N ASP A 104 2.44 33.77 13.57
CA ASP A 104 3.77 33.97 14.16
C ASP A 104 3.91 33.26 15.51
N ALA A 105 2.88 33.35 16.36
CA ALA A 105 2.86 32.66 17.64
C ALA A 105 2.82 31.13 17.45
N GLN A 106 2.00 30.65 16.50
CA GLN A 106 1.93 29.24 16.15
C GLN A 106 3.27 28.72 15.63
N ARG A 107 3.96 29.49 14.77
CA ARG A 107 5.28 29.15 14.26
C ARG A 107 6.31 29.02 15.39
N GLN A 108 6.38 30.00 16.29
CA GLN A 108 7.30 29.96 17.43
C GLN A 108 7.04 28.76 18.34
N MET A 109 5.76 28.45 18.59
CA MET A 109 5.35 27.29 19.39
C MET A 109 5.78 25.97 18.74
N LEU A 110 5.53 25.80 17.44
CA LEU A 110 5.93 24.59 16.72
C LEU A 110 7.45 24.42 16.67
N GLU A 111 8.22 25.49 16.48
CA GLU A 111 9.69 25.42 16.51
C GLU A 111 10.19 25.02 17.90
N ARG A 112 9.59 25.54 18.98
CA ARG A 112 9.90 25.12 20.35
C ARG A 112 9.63 23.63 20.57
N LEU A 113 8.47 23.15 20.12
CA LEU A 113 8.06 21.74 20.27
C LEU A 113 8.93 20.80 19.40
N ALA A 114 9.39 21.28 18.25
CA ALA A 114 10.25 20.52 17.34
C ALA A 114 11.74 20.53 17.72
N LYS A 115 12.17 21.39 18.64
CA LYS A 115 13.58 21.63 18.97
C LYS A 115 14.41 20.38 19.22
N ASN A 116 13.83 19.35 19.85
CA ASN A 116 14.50 18.10 20.20
C ASN A 116 14.15 16.93 19.27
N LEU A 117 13.45 17.20 18.16
CA LEU A 117 13.06 16.19 17.18
C LEU A 117 13.96 16.26 15.94
N PRO A 118 14.27 15.12 15.31
CA PRO A 118 15.05 15.09 14.07
C PRO A 118 14.17 15.48 12.88
N VAL A 119 13.80 16.77 12.78
CA VAL A 119 12.93 17.31 11.73
C VAL A 119 13.58 18.49 11.02
N SER A 120 13.88 18.31 9.74
CA SER A 120 14.51 19.32 8.90
C SER A 120 13.52 19.94 7.91
N CYS A 121 12.53 19.18 7.46
CA CYS A 121 11.59 19.63 6.44
C CYS A 121 10.58 20.64 7.01
N ARG A 122 10.27 21.68 6.24
CA ARG A 122 9.29 22.71 6.57
C ARG A 122 8.16 22.76 5.53
N THR A 123 7.08 23.46 5.83
CA THR A 123 6.05 23.81 4.85
C THR A 123 6.58 24.86 3.87
N LEU A 124 5.80 25.20 2.83
CA LEU A 124 6.17 26.26 1.89
C LEU A 124 6.38 27.61 2.58
N ASN A 125 5.65 27.89 3.67
CA ASN A 125 5.79 29.11 4.47
C ASN A 125 6.89 29.00 5.53
N GLY A 126 7.74 27.97 5.47
CA GLY A 126 8.86 27.77 6.40
C GLY A 126 8.45 27.28 7.80
N MET A 127 7.20 26.83 8.02
CA MET A 127 6.75 26.33 9.32
C MET A 127 7.07 24.85 9.51
N VAL A 128 7.25 24.42 10.76
CA VAL A 128 7.31 23.00 11.11
C VAL A 128 6.03 22.30 10.67
N ARG A 129 6.17 21.11 10.09
CA ARG A 129 5.04 20.35 9.57
C ARG A 129 4.27 19.70 10.71
N TYR A 130 3.06 20.18 10.98
CA TYR A 130 2.15 19.62 11.99
C TYR A 130 0.99 18.82 11.36
N CYS A 131 0.45 17.85 12.10
CA CYS A 131 -0.80 17.15 11.76
C CYS A 131 -1.84 17.40 12.85
N GLU A 132 -2.82 18.26 12.58
CA GLU A 132 -3.97 18.51 13.46
C GLU A 132 -4.71 17.21 13.79
N LYS A 133 -5.10 16.43 12.78
CA LYS A 133 -5.86 15.18 12.96
C LYS A 133 -5.19 14.11 13.83
N CYS A 134 -3.87 14.18 14.00
CA CYS A 134 -3.12 13.18 14.76
C CYS A 134 -2.39 13.78 15.95
N HIS A 135 -2.50 15.11 16.15
CA HIS A 135 -1.78 15.90 17.13
C HIS A 135 -0.29 15.53 17.24
N LEU A 136 0.42 15.57 16.11
CA LEU A 136 1.85 15.23 16.04
C LEU A 136 2.63 16.17 15.11
N ILE A 137 3.90 16.40 15.44
CA ILE A 137 4.86 16.97 14.49
C ILE A 137 5.24 15.86 13.50
N LYS A 138 5.01 16.10 12.21
CA LYS A 138 5.27 15.12 11.16
C LYS A 138 6.78 14.90 11.05
N PRO A 139 7.28 13.66 11.24
CA PRO A 139 8.66 13.35 10.87
C PRO A 139 8.91 13.67 9.40
N ASP A 140 10.18 13.83 9.03
CA ASP A 140 10.54 14.05 7.64
C ASP A 140 10.00 12.89 6.77
N ARG A 141 9.44 13.26 5.61
CA ARG A 141 8.77 12.37 4.66
C ARG A 141 7.50 11.66 5.17
N ALA A 142 7.01 11.96 6.37
CA ALA A 142 5.73 11.43 6.84
C ALA A 142 4.55 12.26 6.30
N HIS A 143 3.43 11.60 5.98
CA HIS A 143 2.20 12.26 5.53
C HIS A 143 0.98 11.63 6.18
N HIS A 144 -0.11 12.40 6.33
CA HIS A 144 -1.38 11.89 6.83
C HIS A 144 -2.16 11.24 5.69
N CYS A 145 -2.48 9.95 5.84
CA CYS A 145 -3.40 9.28 4.91
C CYS A 145 -4.81 9.33 5.48
N SER A 146 -5.72 10.05 4.82
CA SER A 146 -7.13 10.13 5.23
C SER A 146 -7.84 8.77 5.15
N VAL A 147 -7.45 7.91 4.21
CA VAL A 147 -8.05 6.58 4.04
C VAL A 147 -7.67 5.62 5.16
N CYS A 148 -6.40 5.67 5.62
CA CYS A 148 -5.91 4.91 6.77
C CYS A 148 -6.23 5.59 8.11
N GLY A 149 -6.56 6.88 8.11
CA GLY A 149 -6.87 7.66 9.32
C GLY A 149 -5.69 7.91 10.24
N LYS A 150 -4.44 7.86 9.73
CA LYS A 150 -3.23 8.06 10.53
C LYS A 150 -2.09 8.64 9.69
N CYS A 151 -1.10 9.24 10.36
CA CYS A 151 0.17 9.56 9.73
C CYS A 151 1.00 8.30 9.46
N ILE A 152 1.57 8.24 8.26
CA ILE A 152 2.32 7.11 7.73
C ILE A 152 3.76 7.56 7.50
N LEU A 153 4.72 6.79 8.02
CA LEU A 153 6.15 7.07 7.87
C LEU A 153 6.61 6.81 6.43
N LYS A 154 7.34 7.77 5.84
CA LYS A 154 7.78 7.72 4.43
C LYS A 154 6.64 7.29 3.50
N MET A 155 5.48 7.93 3.66
CA MET A 155 4.31 7.64 2.86
C MET A 155 4.62 7.92 1.40
N ASP A 156 4.37 6.93 0.55
CA ASP A 156 4.41 7.11 -0.90
C ASP A 156 3.00 7.43 -1.39
N HIS A 157 2.09 6.46 -1.29
CA HIS A 157 0.67 6.65 -1.62
C HIS A 157 -0.23 5.64 -0.88
N HIS A 158 -1.54 5.86 -0.93
CA HIS A 158 -2.51 4.83 -0.58
C HIS A 158 -2.92 4.09 -1.84
N CYS A 159 -2.75 2.76 -1.87
CA CYS A 159 -3.02 1.96 -3.06
C CYS A 159 -4.27 1.09 -2.85
N PRO A 160 -5.37 1.38 -3.56
CA PRO A 160 -6.60 0.59 -3.45
C PRO A 160 -6.41 -0.88 -3.83
N TRP A 161 -5.52 -1.17 -4.80
CA TRP A 161 -5.26 -2.52 -5.32
C TRP A 161 -4.61 -3.47 -4.31
N VAL A 162 -4.04 -2.94 -3.23
CA VAL A 162 -3.48 -3.71 -2.11
C VAL A 162 -4.21 -3.39 -0.80
N ASN A 163 -5.27 -2.56 -0.85
CA ASN A 163 -6.01 -2.04 0.30
C ASN A 163 -5.10 -1.58 1.45
N ASN A 164 -3.98 -0.94 1.11
CA ASN A 164 -2.96 -0.56 2.08
C ASN A 164 -2.17 0.68 1.62
N CYS A 165 -1.53 1.35 2.57
CA CYS A 165 -0.58 2.40 2.29
C CYS A 165 0.78 1.82 1.90
N VAL A 166 1.31 2.27 0.77
CA VAL A 166 2.70 2.05 0.40
C VAL A 166 3.55 3.07 1.17
N SER A 167 4.48 2.55 1.97
CA SER A 167 5.16 3.30 3.02
C SER A 167 6.54 2.73 3.31
N PHE A 168 7.25 3.29 4.29
CA PHE A 168 8.57 2.81 4.69
C PHE A 168 8.69 1.27 4.82
N THR A 169 7.69 0.64 5.44
CA THR A 169 7.74 -0.78 5.83
C THR A 169 7.48 -1.74 4.66
N ASN A 170 6.72 -1.31 3.65
CA ASN A 170 6.32 -2.18 2.54
C ASN A 170 6.71 -1.66 1.15
N TYR A 171 7.42 -0.53 1.05
CA TYR A 171 7.88 0.01 -0.23
C TYR A 171 8.68 -1.03 -1.05
N LYS A 172 9.60 -1.76 -0.41
CA LYS A 172 10.35 -2.85 -1.08
C LYS A 172 9.42 -3.93 -1.63
N HIS A 173 8.43 -4.37 -0.83
CA HIS A 173 7.47 -5.38 -1.25
C HIS A 173 6.63 -4.90 -2.43
N PHE A 174 6.19 -3.63 -2.40
CA PHE A 174 5.45 -3.04 -3.50
C PHE A 174 6.25 -3.01 -4.81
N ILE A 175 7.54 -2.62 -4.76
CA ILE A 175 8.40 -2.63 -5.97
C ILE A 175 8.62 -4.05 -6.49
N LEU A 176 8.85 -5.02 -5.60
CA LEU A 176 8.95 -6.44 -5.98
C LEU A 176 7.65 -6.96 -6.59
N PHE A 177 6.50 -6.57 -6.03
CA PHE A 177 5.19 -6.91 -6.57
C PHE A 177 5.03 -6.40 -8.00
N LEU A 178 5.39 -5.14 -8.29
CA LEU A 178 5.33 -4.60 -9.66
C LEU A 178 6.27 -5.37 -10.62
N ALA A 179 7.50 -5.65 -10.18
CA ALA A 179 8.47 -6.38 -10.99
C ALA A 179 8.03 -7.82 -11.29
N TYR A 180 7.58 -8.57 -10.28
CA TYR A 180 7.11 -9.94 -10.45
C TYR A 180 5.77 -10.01 -11.20
N SER A 181 4.91 -8.98 -11.10
CA SER A 181 3.71 -8.85 -11.94
C SER A 181 4.08 -8.76 -13.41
N LEU A 182 5.07 -7.92 -13.75
CA LEU A 182 5.55 -7.79 -15.12
C LEU A 182 6.17 -9.09 -15.64
N ILE A 183 7.04 -9.73 -14.85
CA ILE A 183 7.65 -11.02 -15.21
C ILE A 183 6.58 -12.10 -15.42
N TYR A 184 5.59 -12.18 -14.53
CA TYR A 184 4.47 -13.10 -14.65
C TYR A 184 3.69 -12.88 -15.96
N CYS A 185 3.30 -11.63 -16.25
CA CYS A 185 2.58 -11.30 -17.49
C CYS A 185 3.41 -11.59 -18.75
N LEU A 186 4.71 -11.25 -18.75
CA LEU A 186 5.60 -11.54 -19.88
C LEU A 186 5.79 -13.04 -20.10
N PHE A 187 5.94 -13.83 -19.02
CA PHE A 187 6.04 -15.28 -19.11
C PHE A 187 4.77 -15.89 -19.71
N VAL A 188 3.59 -15.49 -19.22
CA VAL A 188 2.31 -15.95 -19.76
C VAL A 188 2.15 -15.54 -21.22
N ALA A 189 2.39 -14.28 -21.57
CA ALA A 189 2.26 -13.79 -22.94
C ALA A 189 3.21 -14.53 -23.91
N ALA A 190 4.49 -14.66 -23.55
CA ALA A 190 5.47 -15.32 -24.40
C ALA A 190 5.15 -16.81 -24.63
N THR A 191 4.73 -17.53 -23.58
CA THR A 191 4.45 -18.98 -23.68
C THR A 191 3.11 -19.27 -24.36
N THR A 192 2.11 -18.39 -24.21
CA THR A 192 0.80 -18.52 -24.86
C THR A 192 0.79 -18.07 -26.32
N LEU A 193 1.73 -17.21 -26.75
CA LEU A 193 1.71 -16.57 -28.07
C LEU A 193 1.54 -17.55 -29.23
N GLN A 194 2.28 -18.67 -29.23
CA GLN A 194 2.18 -19.67 -30.30
C GLN A 194 0.79 -20.32 -30.37
N TYR A 195 0.15 -20.57 -29.22
CA TYR A 195 -1.18 -21.18 -29.13
C TYR A 195 -2.27 -20.17 -29.50
N PHE A 196 -2.07 -18.90 -29.13
CA PHE A 196 -2.92 -17.81 -29.57
C PHE A 196 -2.90 -17.67 -31.09
N ILE A 197 -1.72 -17.70 -31.71
CA ILE A 197 -1.59 -17.67 -33.18
C ILE A 197 -2.26 -18.89 -33.81
N LYS A 198 -2.04 -20.10 -33.25
CA LYS A 198 -2.68 -21.33 -33.72
C LYS A 198 -4.22 -21.23 -33.68
N PHE A 199 -4.79 -20.77 -32.56
CA PHE A 199 -6.23 -20.64 -32.37
C PHE A 199 -6.92 -19.72 -33.39
N TRP A 200 -6.23 -18.68 -33.87
CA TRP A 200 -6.79 -17.73 -34.86
C TRP A 200 -6.54 -18.12 -36.32
N ASN A 201 -5.61 -19.04 -36.57
CA ASN A 201 -5.31 -19.53 -37.91
C ASN A 201 -6.07 -20.83 -38.25
N GLU A 202 -6.73 -21.44 -37.27
CA GLU A 202 -7.66 -22.58 -37.40
C GLU A 202 -9.10 -22.09 -37.38
#